data_AF-A0A5C6CP22-F1
#
_entry.id   AF-A0A5C6CP22-F1
#
_cell.length_a   1.000
_cell.length_b   1.000
_cell.length_c   1.000
_cell.angle_alpha   90.00
_cell.angle_beta   90.00
_cell.angle_gamma   90.00
#
_symmetry.space_group_name_H-M   'P 1'
#
loop_
_entity.id
_entity.type
_entity.pdbx_description
1 polymer ?
#
loop_
_entity_poly.entity_id
_entity_poly.type
_entity_poly.pdbx_seq_one_letter_code
_entity_poly.pdbx_strand_id
1 'polypeptide(L)'
;MTHDWEFDDPPEAACFTTTFVLQGSPILRVFHDYDGDWQFHGHADQPADDSTVQVVALGQVVQLDASVGILHDLPCGWAAERDSPDCEWRRFKDTPFPSFPENGYYLEDAVWLSEYRNDVNPPSKDEIEQLDVGDFVKLVFRFADEMDDREDGQCERMWVEITGFDDDGYFVGTIENDPQHDATKYGESLSFHPLHVAEIYVDE
;
A
#
# COMPACT_ATOMS: atom_id res chain seq x y z
N MET A 1 -0.69 18.09 30.82
CA MET A 1 -1.21 16.74 30.57
C MET A 1 -0.79 16.42 29.15
N THR A 2 0.31 15.71 28.97
CA THR A 2 0.66 15.11 27.69
C THR A 2 -0.49 14.17 27.38
N HIS A 3 -1.26 14.42 26.31
CA HIS A 3 -2.05 13.32 25.75
C HIS A 3 -1.02 12.26 25.38
N ASP A 4 -1.19 11.05 25.90
CA ASP A 4 -0.30 9.96 25.59
C ASP A 4 -0.30 9.79 24.07
N TRP A 5 0.89 9.86 23.47
CA TRP A 5 1.08 9.70 22.05
C TRP A 5 1.01 8.20 21.74
N GLU A 6 0.02 7.79 20.94
CA GLU A 6 -0.29 6.37 20.69
C GLU A 6 0.18 5.84 19.32
N PHE A 7 0.63 6.72 18.42
CA PHE A 7 1.20 6.30 17.15
C PHE A 7 2.56 5.64 17.39
N ASP A 8 2.86 4.61 16.59
CA ASP A 8 4.18 3.98 16.58
C ASP A 8 5.25 4.95 16.04
N ASP A 9 4.87 5.80 15.07
CA ASP A 9 5.69 6.90 14.56
C ASP A 9 5.82 8.05 15.56
N PRO A 10 6.99 8.71 15.67
CA PRO A 10 7.14 9.85 16.56
C PRO A 10 6.30 11.06 16.10
N PRO A 11 5.97 12.02 16.99
CA PRO A 11 5.24 13.25 16.62
C PRO A 11 5.89 14.06 15.50
N GLU A 12 7.22 13.97 15.35
CA GLU A 12 8.01 14.64 14.33
C GLU A 12 8.06 13.89 12.98
N ALA A 13 7.47 12.69 12.90
CA ALA A 13 7.38 11.94 11.65
C ALA A 13 6.78 12.80 10.55
N ALA A 14 7.42 12.79 9.39
CA ALA A 14 6.95 13.54 8.24
C ALA A 14 5.67 12.87 7.72
N CYS A 15 4.68 13.69 7.41
CA CYS A 15 3.45 13.25 6.77
C CYS A 15 3.01 14.28 5.72
N PHE A 16 2.17 13.84 4.80
CA PHE A 16 1.66 14.65 3.72
C PHE A 16 0.25 15.17 4.04
N THR A 17 0.00 16.42 3.69
CA THR A 17 -1.35 17.00 3.73
C THR A 17 -1.48 18.06 2.65
N THR A 18 -2.61 18.78 2.58
CA THR A 18 -2.82 19.84 1.61
C THR A 18 -2.91 21.22 2.24
N THR A 19 -2.61 22.25 1.46
CA THR A 19 -2.84 23.65 1.86
C THR A 19 -4.29 23.89 2.29
N PHE A 20 -5.26 23.14 1.73
CA PHE A 20 -6.67 23.25 2.13
C PHE A 20 -6.89 22.81 3.57
N VAL A 21 -6.33 21.67 3.98
CA VAL A 21 -6.40 21.18 5.36
C VAL A 21 -5.72 22.18 6.31
N LEU A 22 -4.54 22.67 5.94
CA LEU A 22 -3.82 23.69 6.75
C LEU A 22 -4.58 25.02 6.86
N GLN A 23 -5.48 25.31 5.92
CA GLN A 23 -6.35 26.49 5.92
C GLN A 23 -7.73 26.22 6.58
N GLY A 24 -7.94 25.05 7.16
CA GLY A 24 -9.12 24.71 7.96
C GLY A 24 -10.15 23.82 7.24
N SER A 25 -9.83 23.25 6.09
CA SER A 25 -10.64 22.17 5.53
C SER A 25 -10.59 20.95 6.47
N PRO A 26 -11.73 20.29 6.77
CA PRO A 26 -11.73 19.13 7.65
C PRO A 26 -10.95 17.96 7.04
N ILE A 27 -10.28 17.17 7.87
CA ILE A 27 -9.64 15.92 7.42
C ILE A 27 -10.75 14.87 7.27
N LEU A 28 -10.96 14.38 6.06
CA LEU A 28 -12.04 13.43 5.74
C LEU A 28 -11.51 12.12 5.19
N ARG A 29 -10.27 12.09 4.71
CA ARG A 29 -9.60 10.91 4.17
C ARG A 29 -8.19 10.85 4.71
N VAL A 30 -7.80 9.67 5.19
CA VAL A 30 -6.48 9.37 5.74
C VAL A 30 -5.96 8.14 5.03
N PHE A 31 -4.71 8.18 4.59
CA PHE A 31 -4.02 7.06 4.00
C PHE A 31 -2.76 6.80 4.83
N HIS A 32 -2.50 5.54 5.12
CA HIS A 32 -1.20 5.06 5.55
C HIS A 32 -0.72 4.18 4.39
N ASP A 33 0.11 4.75 3.52
CA ASP A 33 0.46 4.09 2.26
C ASP A 33 1.38 2.88 2.48
N TYR A 34 1.78 2.24 1.39
CA TYR A 34 2.59 1.02 1.43
C TYR A 34 4.07 1.29 1.77
N ASP A 35 4.54 2.54 1.64
CA ASP A 35 5.87 2.97 2.07
C ASP A 35 5.92 3.37 3.56
N GLY A 36 4.75 3.44 4.20
CA GLY A 36 4.60 3.79 5.62
C GLY A 36 4.42 5.28 5.86
N ASP A 37 4.20 6.07 4.80
CA ASP A 37 3.93 7.49 4.94
C ASP A 37 2.45 7.74 5.24
N TRP A 38 2.21 8.69 6.15
CA TRP A 38 0.87 9.14 6.49
C TRP A 38 0.44 10.28 5.57
N GLN A 39 -0.79 10.23 5.07
CA GLN A 39 -1.37 11.27 4.22
C GLN A 39 -2.76 11.69 4.70
N PHE A 40 -3.01 12.99 4.77
CA PHE A 40 -4.25 13.57 5.34
C PHE A 40 -4.90 14.56 4.39
N HIS A 41 -6.11 14.23 3.92
CA HIS A 41 -6.82 14.99 2.90
C HIS A 41 -8.22 15.41 3.36
N GLY A 42 -8.67 16.54 2.80
CA GLY A 42 -10.04 17.01 2.94
C GLY A 42 -10.97 16.42 1.90
N HIS A 43 -11.90 17.24 1.42
CA HIS A 43 -12.90 16.85 0.44
C HIS A 43 -12.29 16.33 -0.87
N ALA A 44 -13.01 15.44 -1.56
CA ALA A 44 -12.57 14.85 -2.83
C ALA A 44 -12.39 15.88 -3.96
N ASP A 45 -13.09 17.01 -3.91
CA ASP A 45 -12.96 18.13 -4.84
C ASP A 45 -11.77 19.07 -4.51
N GLN A 46 -11.00 18.74 -3.48
CA GLN A 46 -9.75 19.41 -3.09
C GLN A 46 -8.57 18.46 -3.33
N PRO A 47 -8.11 18.31 -4.58
CA PRO A 47 -7.06 17.36 -4.92
C PRO A 47 -5.72 17.77 -4.29
N ALA A 48 -4.93 16.76 -3.93
CA ALA A 48 -3.51 16.93 -3.68
C ALA A 48 -2.79 16.94 -5.04
N ASP A 49 -2.09 18.03 -5.33
CA ASP A 49 -1.21 18.18 -6.50
C ASP A 49 0.08 18.89 -6.09
N ASP A 50 1.04 19.00 -6.99
CA ASP A 50 2.35 19.63 -6.75
C ASP A 50 2.28 21.04 -6.13
N SER A 51 1.18 21.77 -6.35
CA SER A 51 1.00 23.12 -5.83
C SER A 51 0.29 23.17 -4.47
N THR A 52 -0.38 22.09 -4.07
CA THR A 52 -1.20 22.03 -2.84
C THR A 52 -0.63 21.08 -1.80
N VAL A 53 0.18 20.10 -2.18
CA VAL A 53 0.82 19.16 -1.25
C VAL A 53 1.78 19.88 -0.31
N GLN A 54 1.75 19.51 0.96
CA GLN A 54 2.58 20.06 2.03
C GLN A 54 3.08 18.92 2.92
N VAL A 55 4.35 18.99 3.31
CA VAL A 55 4.94 18.09 4.30
C VAL A 55 4.87 18.76 5.67
N VAL A 56 4.29 18.07 6.65
CA VAL A 56 4.16 18.54 8.04
C VAL A 56 4.54 17.43 9.01
N ALA A 57 4.64 17.76 10.30
CA ALA A 57 4.83 16.77 11.35
C ALA A 57 3.49 16.09 11.68
N LEU A 58 3.47 14.78 11.91
CA LEU A 58 2.27 14.02 12.29
C LEU A 58 1.60 14.61 13.55
N GLY A 59 2.40 15.05 14.52
CA GLY A 59 1.91 15.72 15.73
C GLY A 59 1.21 17.06 15.45
N GLN A 60 1.55 17.75 14.35
CA GLN A 60 0.83 18.95 13.93
C GLN A 60 -0.56 18.59 13.39
N VAL A 61 -0.68 17.49 12.64
CA VAL A 61 -1.98 17.01 12.14
C VAL A 61 -2.89 16.59 13.30
N VAL A 62 -2.38 15.83 14.26
CA VAL A 62 -3.15 15.43 15.46
C VAL A 62 -3.58 16.65 16.29
N GLN A 63 -2.78 17.73 16.31
CA GLN A 63 -3.19 18.99 16.95
C GLN A 63 -4.28 19.74 16.17
N LEU A 64 -4.27 19.67 14.84
CA LEU A 64 -5.31 20.24 13.98
C LEU A 64 -6.62 19.47 14.15
N ASP A 65 -6.54 18.14 14.26
CA ASP A 65 -7.67 17.25 14.45
C ASP A 65 -7.33 16.05 15.33
N ALA A 66 -7.72 16.15 16.61
CA ALA A 66 -7.46 15.11 17.59
C ALA A 66 -8.19 13.79 17.30
N SER A 67 -9.25 13.79 16.48
CA SER A 67 -9.99 12.56 16.13
C SER A 67 -9.19 11.64 15.21
N VAL A 68 -8.14 12.15 14.56
CA VAL A 68 -7.15 11.35 13.81
C VAL A 68 -6.41 10.39 14.74
N GLY A 69 -6.27 10.71 16.03
CA GLY A 69 -5.60 9.84 17.01
C GLY A 69 -6.23 8.45 17.14
N ILE A 70 -7.53 8.30 16.83
CA ILE A 70 -8.20 6.98 16.84
C ILE A 70 -7.67 6.06 15.72
N LEU A 71 -7.00 6.61 14.71
CA LEU A 71 -6.40 5.87 13.60
C LEU A 71 -4.94 5.52 13.86
N HIS A 72 -4.42 5.65 15.09
CA HIS A 72 -3.00 5.42 15.39
C HIS A 72 -2.50 4.00 15.02
N ASP A 73 -3.41 3.04 14.93
CA ASP A 73 -3.18 1.64 14.59
C ASP A 73 -3.63 1.28 13.16
N LEU A 74 -3.86 2.27 12.29
CA LEU A 74 -4.16 2.03 10.87
C LEU A 74 -2.93 1.37 10.23
N PRO A 75 -3.02 0.14 9.67
CA PRO A 75 -1.85 -0.52 9.08
C PRO A 75 -1.39 0.17 7.79
N CYS A 76 -0.13 -0.04 7.38
CA CYS A 76 0.34 0.34 6.04
C CYS A 76 -0.52 -0.32 4.95
N GLY A 77 -0.73 0.39 3.85
CA GLY A 77 -1.64 0.00 2.77
C GLY A 77 -3.12 0.08 3.13
N TRP A 78 -3.49 0.73 4.24
CA TRP A 78 -4.88 0.99 4.61
C TRP A 78 -5.21 2.47 4.57
N ALA A 79 -6.50 2.73 4.39
CA ALA A 79 -7.08 4.05 4.42
C ALA A 79 -8.28 4.10 5.37
N ALA A 80 -8.65 5.32 5.75
CA ALA A 80 -9.85 5.61 6.51
C ALA A 80 -10.55 6.85 5.96
N GLU A 81 -11.86 6.79 5.84
CA GLU A 81 -12.69 7.92 5.39
C GLU A 81 -13.86 8.21 6.33
N ARG A 82 -14.36 9.44 6.27
CA ARG A 82 -15.60 9.85 6.94
C ARG A 82 -16.29 10.96 6.15
N ASP A 83 -17.61 11.05 6.29
CA ASP A 83 -18.41 12.03 5.52
C ASP A 83 -18.31 13.46 6.08
N SER A 84 -18.05 13.59 7.38
CA SER A 84 -17.88 14.87 8.08
C SER A 84 -17.09 14.68 9.38
N PRO A 85 -16.60 15.76 10.03
CA PRO A 85 -15.89 15.66 11.32
C PRO A 85 -16.65 14.96 12.44
N ASP A 86 -17.99 14.96 12.37
CA ASP A 86 -18.86 14.36 13.39
C ASP A 86 -19.21 12.89 13.10
N CYS A 87 -18.74 12.32 11.98
CA CYS A 87 -18.98 10.94 11.59
C CYS A 87 -17.84 10.01 12.02
N GLU A 88 -18.17 8.74 12.25
CA GLU A 88 -17.18 7.70 12.50
C GLU A 88 -16.31 7.43 11.27
N TRP A 89 -15.06 7.06 11.51
CA TRP A 89 -14.13 6.59 10.48
C TRP A 89 -14.53 5.22 9.97
N ARG A 90 -14.57 5.07 8.66
CA ARG A 90 -14.68 3.79 7.96
C ARG A 90 -13.32 3.42 7.42
N ARG A 91 -12.75 2.32 7.90
CA ARG A 91 -11.45 1.80 7.47
C ARG A 91 -11.64 0.83 6.30
N PHE A 92 -10.72 0.87 5.35
CA PHE A 92 -10.68 -0.04 4.21
C PHE A 92 -9.23 -0.21 3.75
N LYS A 93 -8.92 -1.33 3.11
CA LYS A 93 -7.60 -1.51 2.51
C LYS A 93 -7.52 -0.65 1.26
N ASP A 94 -6.41 0.07 1.11
CA ASP A 94 -6.13 0.81 -0.10
C ASP A 94 -5.62 -0.16 -1.17
N THR A 95 -6.21 -0.13 -2.36
CA THR A 95 -5.96 -1.10 -3.42
C THR A 95 -5.44 -0.42 -4.70
N PRO A 96 -4.26 0.23 -4.66
CA PRO A 96 -3.60 0.73 -5.88
C PRO A 96 -3.06 -0.43 -6.75
N PHE A 97 -3.00 -1.63 -6.20
CA PHE A 97 -2.61 -2.87 -6.86
C PHE A 97 -3.83 -3.79 -7.10
N PRO A 98 -3.70 -4.87 -7.89
CA PRO A 98 -4.82 -5.78 -8.13
C PRO A 98 -5.53 -6.20 -6.85
N SER A 99 -6.86 -6.12 -6.88
CA SER A 99 -7.72 -6.45 -5.75
C SER A 99 -8.63 -7.62 -6.08
N PHE A 100 -8.98 -8.43 -5.08
CA PHE A 100 -9.85 -9.57 -5.31
C PHE A 100 -11.22 -9.16 -5.93
N PRO A 101 -11.91 -8.10 -5.47
CA PRO A 101 -13.19 -7.69 -6.06
C PRO A 101 -13.11 -7.26 -7.53
N GLU A 102 -12.00 -6.66 -7.96
CA GLU A 102 -11.86 -6.12 -9.33
C GLU A 102 -11.17 -7.11 -10.28
N ASN A 103 -10.14 -7.81 -9.79
CA ASN A 103 -9.26 -8.66 -10.60
C ASN A 103 -9.49 -10.16 -10.36
N GLY A 104 -10.22 -10.54 -9.31
CA GLY A 104 -10.34 -11.94 -8.88
C GLY A 104 -9.08 -12.46 -8.17
N TYR A 105 -8.11 -11.59 -7.88
CA TYR A 105 -6.93 -11.89 -7.09
C TYR A 105 -6.35 -10.62 -6.45
N TYR A 106 -5.53 -10.78 -5.41
CA TYR A 106 -4.65 -9.73 -4.93
C TYR A 106 -3.22 -10.26 -4.73
N LEU A 107 -2.25 -9.36 -4.58
CA LEU A 107 -0.86 -9.71 -4.32
C LEU A 107 -0.58 -9.80 -2.83
N GLU A 108 0.00 -10.90 -2.38
CA GLU A 108 0.38 -11.06 -0.98
C GLU A 108 1.65 -10.28 -0.65
N ASP A 109 1.69 -9.75 0.56
CA ASP A 109 2.90 -9.19 1.15
C ASP A 109 3.92 -10.33 1.39
N ALA A 110 4.99 -10.34 0.59
CA ALA A 110 6.01 -11.36 0.66
C ALA A 110 6.87 -11.24 1.93
N VAL A 111 7.03 -10.02 2.47
CA VAL A 111 7.73 -9.76 3.73
C VAL A 111 6.94 -10.37 4.89
N TRP A 112 5.66 -10.04 5.00
CA TRP A 112 4.78 -10.62 6.01
C TRP A 112 4.69 -12.15 5.86
N LEU A 113 4.53 -12.67 4.64
CA LEU A 113 4.49 -14.11 4.40
C LEU A 113 5.75 -14.83 4.91
N SER A 114 6.92 -14.22 4.75
CA SER A 114 8.21 -14.82 5.16
C SER A 114 8.33 -15.04 6.68
N GLU A 115 7.57 -14.30 7.49
CA GLU A 115 7.53 -14.49 8.95
C GLU A 115 6.88 -15.82 9.34
N TYR A 116 5.95 -16.32 8.50
CA TYR A 116 5.17 -17.52 8.75
C TYR A 116 5.53 -18.69 7.83
N ARG A 117 6.21 -18.41 6.71
CA ARG A 117 6.57 -19.37 5.68
C ARG A 117 8.07 -19.37 5.43
N ASN A 118 8.68 -20.55 5.51
CA ASN A 118 10.10 -20.74 5.23
C ASN A 118 10.45 -20.89 3.74
N ASP A 119 9.43 -20.99 2.88
CA ASP A 119 9.56 -21.17 1.44
C ASP A 119 9.30 -19.87 0.65
N VAL A 120 9.21 -18.73 1.36
CA VAL A 120 9.15 -17.37 0.82
C VAL A 120 10.33 -16.62 1.41
N ASN A 121 11.26 -16.17 0.56
CA ASN A 121 12.47 -15.48 0.99
C ASN A 121 12.58 -14.17 0.21
N PRO A 122 11.82 -13.13 0.62
CA PRO A 122 11.81 -11.86 -0.08
C PRO A 122 13.23 -11.26 -0.10
N PRO A 123 13.60 -10.54 -1.16
CA PRO A 123 14.91 -9.91 -1.26
C PRO A 123 15.10 -8.83 -0.18
N SER A 124 16.34 -8.49 0.09
CA SER A 124 16.67 -7.33 0.91
C SER A 124 16.27 -6.02 0.21
N LYS A 125 16.11 -4.95 1.00
CA LYS A 125 15.83 -3.61 0.49
C LYS A 125 16.86 -3.17 -0.56
N ASP A 126 18.15 -3.39 -0.30
CA ASP A 126 19.23 -3.03 -1.21
C ASP A 126 19.14 -3.78 -2.55
N GLU A 127 18.65 -5.02 -2.56
CA GLU A 127 18.43 -5.80 -3.79
C GLU A 127 17.21 -5.27 -4.57
N ILE A 128 16.13 -4.92 -3.87
CA ILE A 128 14.94 -4.31 -4.50
C ILE A 128 15.28 -2.96 -5.13
N GLU A 129 16.06 -2.11 -4.45
CA GLU A 129 16.49 -0.80 -4.96
C GLU A 129 17.37 -0.87 -6.22
N GLN A 130 17.90 -2.06 -6.52
CA GLN A 130 18.71 -2.30 -7.73
C GLN A 130 17.90 -2.85 -8.91
N LEU A 131 16.62 -3.18 -8.72
CA LEU A 131 15.75 -3.68 -9.77
C LEU A 131 15.46 -2.60 -10.82
N ASP A 132 15.47 -2.99 -12.08
CA ASP A 132 15.18 -2.14 -13.23
C ASP A 132 14.35 -2.88 -14.28
N VAL A 133 13.94 -2.16 -15.33
CA VAL A 133 13.22 -2.71 -16.46
C VAL A 133 14.02 -3.84 -17.12
N GLY A 134 13.35 -4.99 -17.29
CA GLY A 134 13.91 -6.23 -17.81
C GLY A 134 14.27 -7.25 -16.74
N ASP A 135 14.27 -6.87 -15.45
CA ASP A 135 14.45 -7.84 -14.36
C ASP A 135 13.18 -8.66 -14.14
N PHE A 136 13.36 -9.91 -13.69
CA PHE A 136 12.27 -10.83 -13.43
C PHE A 136 12.13 -11.04 -11.93
N VAL A 137 10.91 -10.86 -11.43
CA VAL A 137 10.55 -11.03 -10.03
C VAL A 137 9.43 -12.04 -9.89
N LYS A 138 9.42 -12.78 -8.78
CA LYS A 138 8.33 -13.69 -8.44
C LYS A 138 7.40 -12.99 -7.46
N LEU A 139 6.12 -12.97 -7.79
CA LEU A 139 5.07 -12.46 -6.90
C LEU A 139 4.20 -13.63 -6.42
N VAL A 140 3.48 -13.41 -5.31
CA VAL A 140 2.52 -14.38 -4.77
C VAL A 140 1.11 -13.84 -4.96
N PHE A 141 0.33 -14.49 -5.83
CA PHE A 141 -1.04 -14.12 -6.14
C PHE A 141 -1.98 -14.95 -5.26
N ARG A 142 -2.96 -14.32 -4.60
CA ARG A 142 -4.04 -15.01 -3.88
C ARG A 142 -5.37 -14.81 -4.57
N PHE A 143 -6.06 -15.91 -4.87
CA PHE A 143 -7.34 -15.96 -5.58
C PHE A 143 -8.53 -16.14 -4.62
N ALA A 144 -8.46 -15.50 -3.47
CA ALA A 144 -9.53 -15.49 -2.46
C ALA A 144 -9.62 -14.09 -1.85
N ASP A 145 -10.76 -13.77 -1.26
CA ASP A 145 -10.91 -12.52 -0.52
C ASP A 145 -9.89 -12.48 0.62
N GLU A 146 -9.33 -11.31 0.87
CA GLU A 146 -8.32 -11.15 1.91
C GLU A 146 -8.86 -11.50 3.31
N MET A 147 -10.15 -11.25 3.52
CA MET A 147 -10.86 -11.52 4.78
C MET A 147 -11.29 -12.98 4.93
N ASP A 148 -11.22 -13.78 3.87
CA ASP A 148 -11.55 -15.20 3.92
C ASP A 148 -10.43 -15.99 4.63
N ASP A 149 -10.83 -17.10 5.25
CA ASP A 149 -9.89 -18.06 5.81
C ASP A 149 -8.90 -18.54 4.74
N ARG A 150 -7.63 -18.62 5.09
CA ARG A 150 -6.58 -19.13 4.19
C ARG A 150 -6.75 -20.63 3.98
N GLU A 151 -6.97 -21.06 2.75
CA GLU A 151 -7.05 -22.48 2.37
C GLU A 151 -5.93 -22.89 1.41
N ASP A 152 -5.66 -24.20 1.34
CA ASP A 152 -4.67 -24.76 0.42
C ASP A 152 -5.08 -24.51 -1.05
N GLY A 153 -4.10 -24.17 -1.89
CA GLY A 153 -4.31 -23.98 -3.34
C GLY A 153 -4.97 -22.65 -3.73
N GLN A 154 -5.20 -21.73 -2.79
CA GLN A 154 -5.67 -20.38 -3.09
C GLN A 154 -4.56 -19.43 -3.54
N CYS A 155 -3.31 -19.88 -3.57
CA CYS A 155 -2.17 -19.05 -3.97
C CYS A 155 -1.40 -19.67 -5.12
N GLU A 156 -0.92 -18.81 -6.02
CA GLU A 156 0.01 -19.16 -7.09
C GLU A 156 1.21 -18.22 -7.08
N ARG A 157 2.40 -18.74 -7.38
CA ARG A 157 3.61 -17.93 -7.52
C ARG A 157 3.91 -17.77 -9.00
N MET A 158 4.02 -16.54 -9.47
CA MET A 158 4.22 -16.25 -10.89
C MET A 158 5.38 -15.30 -11.08
N TRP A 159 6.14 -15.55 -12.14
CA TRP A 159 7.19 -14.67 -12.63
C TRP A 159 6.58 -13.50 -13.38
N VAL A 160 7.11 -12.32 -13.11
CA VAL A 160 6.71 -11.05 -13.71
C VAL A 160 7.99 -10.35 -14.17
N GLU A 161 8.05 -10.00 -15.46
CA GLU A 161 9.10 -9.11 -15.98
C GLU A 161 8.72 -7.67 -15.64
N ILE A 162 9.64 -6.92 -15.05
CA ILE A 162 9.48 -5.49 -14.82
C ILE A 162 9.57 -4.78 -16.18
N THR A 163 8.49 -4.10 -16.56
CA THR A 163 8.37 -3.40 -17.84
C THR A 163 8.39 -1.88 -17.72
N GLY A 164 8.27 -1.36 -16.50
CA GLY A 164 8.30 0.07 -16.21
C GLY A 164 7.97 0.38 -14.76
N PHE A 165 7.63 1.65 -14.54
CA PHE A 165 7.17 2.18 -13.28
C PHE A 165 5.92 3.03 -13.55
N ASP A 166 4.96 3.04 -12.63
CA ASP A 166 3.79 3.91 -12.71
C ASP A 166 4.09 5.34 -12.20
N ASP A 167 3.07 6.20 -12.21
CA ASP A 167 3.22 7.61 -11.85
C ASP A 167 3.60 7.81 -10.38
N ASP A 168 3.29 6.83 -9.52
CA ASP A 168 3.65 6.80 -8.09
C ASP A 168 5.03 6.15 -7.86
N GLY A 169 5.67 5.65 -8.91
CA GLY A 169 6.99 5.02 -8.86
C GLY A 169 6.98 3.55 -8.46
N TYR A 170 5.81 2.90 -8.40
CA TYR A 170 5.72 1.46 -8.18
C TYR A 170 6.04 0.68 -9.45
N PHE A 171 6.45 -0.57 -9.31
CA PHE A 171 6.79 -1.41 -10.46
C PHE A 171 5.55 -1.71 -11.30
N VAL A 172 5.71 -1.68 -12.62
CA VAL A 172 4.75 -2.20 -13.59
C VAL A 172 5.39 -3.37 -14.30
N GLY A 173 4.74 -4.52 -14.29
CA GLY A 173 5.27 -5.71 -14.93
C GLY A 173 4.26 -6.48 -15.77
N THR A 174 4.77 -7.50 -16.46
CA THR A 174 3.98 -8.42 -17.28
C THR A 174 4.19 -9.86 -16.79
N ILE A 175 3.12 -10.64 -16.68
CA ILE A 175 3.18 -12.04 -16.23
C ILE A 175 3.84 -12.91 -17.31
N GLU A 176 4.92 -13.61 -16.95
CA GLU A 176 5.79 -14.34 -17.88
C GLU A 176 5.70 -15.88 -17.77
N ASN A 177 4.72 -16.40 -17.04
CA ASN A 177 4.36 -17.83 -17.08
C ASN A 177 2.85 -18.02 -17.22
N ASP A 178 2.43 -19.21 -17.68
CA ASP A 178 1.02 -19.56 -17.79
C ASP A 178 0.41 -19.74 -16.38
N PRO A 179 -0.60 -18.94 -16.00
CA PRO A 179 -1.30 -19.10 -14.72
C PRO A 179 -2.16 -20.37 -14.71
N GLN A 180 -2.34 -20.97 -13.54
CA GLN A 180 -3.27 -22.09 -13.35
C GLN A 180 -4.71 -21.60 -13.15
N HIS A 181 -4.89 -20.40 -12.58
CA HIS A 181 -6.20 -19.82 -12.32
C HIS A 181 -6.66 -18.92 -13.47
N ASP A 182 -7.94 -19.02 -13.85
CA ASP A 182 -8.53 -18.30 -15.00
C ASP A 182 -8.75 -16.77 -14.76
N ALA A 183 -8.42 -16.26 -13.57
CA ALA A 183 -8.58 -14.85 -13.23
C ALA A 183 -7.50 -13.95 -13.86
N THR A 184 -6.39 -14.54 -14.31
CA THR A 184 -5.33 -13.83 -15.02
C THR A 184 -4.70 -14.73 -16.07
N LYS A 185 -3.77 -14.20 -16.87
CA LYS A 185 -3.14 -14.91 -17.99
C LYS A 185 -1.72 -14.43 -18.27
N TYR A 186 -0.96 -15.27 -18.97
CA TYR A 186 0.32 -14.89 -19.56
C TYR A 186 0.19 -13.59 -20.38
N GLY A 187 1.15 -12.68 -20.23
CA GLY A 187 1.19 -11.39 -20.92
C GLY A 187 0.27 -10.32 -20.33
N GLU A 188 -0.43 -10.58 -19.24
CA GLU A 188 -1.21 -9.56 -18.53
C GLU A 188 -0.31 -8.63 -17.70
N SER A 189 -0.64 -7.35 -17.70
CA SER A 189 0.13 -6.32 -17.01
C SER A 189 -0.51 -5.94 -15.67
N LEU A 190 0.33 -5.67 -14.67
CA LEU A 190 -0.08 -5.23 -13.34
C LEU A 190 0.94 -4.29 -12.70
N SER A 191 0.47 -3.39 -11.85
CA SER A 191 1.31 -2.63 -10.90
C SER A 191 1.51 -3.43 -9.61
N PHE A 192 2.67 -3.28 -8.97
CA PHE A 192 2.96 -3.91 -7.68
C PHE A 192 4.03 -3.15 -6.88
N HIS A 193 3.84 -3.13 -5.55
CA HIS A 193 4.81 -2.62 -4.59
C HIS A 193 6.06 -3.52 -4.43
N PRO A 194 7.23 -2.96 -4.09
CA PRO A 194 8.39 -3.67 -3.53
C PRO A 194 8.09 -4.86 -2.58
N LEU A 195 7.15 -4.68 -1.65
CA LEU A 195 6.80 -5.71 -0.64
C LEU A 195 6.17 -6.97 -1.24
N HIS A 196 5.64 -6.91 -2.46
CA HIS A 196 5.07 -8.09 -3.13
C HIS A 196 6.16 -9.00 -3.74
N VAL A 197 7.40 -8.52 -3.84
CA VAL A 197 8.50 -9.28 -4.44
C VAL A 197 8.95 -10.38 -3.49
N ALA A 198 8.66 -11.62 -3.89
CA ALA A 198 8.99 -12.82 -3.11
C ALA A 198 10.32 -13.46 -3.50
N GLU A 199 10.82 -13.18 -4.70
CA GLU A 199 12.08 -13.71 -5.22
C GLU A 199 12.54 -12.86 -6.41
N ILE A 200 13.84 -12.66 -6.57
CA ILE A 200 14.44 -12.08 -7.78
C ILE A 200 15.07 -13.22 -8.58
N TYR A 201 14.86 -13.23 -9.89
CA TYR A 201 15.54 -14.15 -10.78
C TYR A 201 17.03 -13.78 -10.90
N VAL A 202 17.91 -14.75 -10.69
CA VAL A 202 19.36 -14.58 -10.85
C VAL A 202 19.82 -15.57 -11.91
N ASP A 203 20.41 -15.07 -13.00
CA ASP A 203 21.07 -15.91 -13.99
C ASP A 203 22.26 -16.64 -13.33
N GLU A 204 22.25 -17.98 -13.38
CA GLU A 204 23.34 -18.85 -12.91
C GLU A 204 24.58 -18.84 -13.83
#